data_AF-Q1MXR3-F1
#
_entry.id   AF-Q1MXR3-F1
#
_cell.length_a   1.000
_cell.length_b   1.000
_cell.length_c   1.000
_cell.angle_alpha   90.00
_cell.angle_beta   90.00
_cell.angle_gamma   90.00
#
_symmetry.space_group_name_H-M   'P 1'
#
loop_
_entity.id
_entity.type
_entity.pdbx_description
1 polymer ?
#
loop_
_entity_poly.entity_id
_entity_poly.type
_entity_poly.pdbx_seq_one_letter_code
_entity_poly.pdbx_strand_id
1 'polypeptide(L)'
;MKQLIFGCLLFIGLSAYGSDYKLTFTEQQVQQQVNTQLPINRDLGLAQLTVRKAWVKFLESERPLQLSCDVLINSFQYQGNALVVLTGDLRYQANNASFYIDHVHVKDMQVEGMPDSLQPTLKSITQQVLSQTLAQNPIYTLSNGVIEEQLLKANLKTVSVEQGQLAIYLDMY
;
A
#
# COMPACT_ATOMS: atom_id res chain seq x y z
N MET A 1 9.53 14.99 15.29
CA MET A 1 8.67 14.69 14.14
C MET A 1 9.49 14.88 12.88
N LYS A 2 9.99 13.80 12.29
CA LYS A 2 10.93 13.86 11.18
C LYS A 2 10.13 13.66 9.89
N GLN A 3 9.94 14.73 9.13
CA GLN A 3 9.30 14.65 7.83
C GLN A 3 10.24 13.88 6.88
N LEU A 4 9.78 12.74 6.38
CA LEU A 4 10.48 11.95 5.37
C LEU A 4 10.03 12.44 4.01
N ILE A 5 10.75 13.43 3.47
CA ILE A 5 10.72 13.75 2.05
C ILE A 5 11.61 12.71 1.37
N PHE A 6 11.03 11.76 0.64
CA PHE A 6 11.78 10.83 -0.20
C PHE A 6 11.27 10.92 -1.63
N GLY A 7 11.89 11.81 -2.40
CA GLY A 7 11.80 11.78 -3.86
C GLY A 7 12.61 10.61 -4.38
N CYS A 8 11.96 9.47 -4.63
CA CYS A 8 12.55 8.38 -5.40
C CYS A 8 12.08 8.53 -6.85
N LEU A 9 13.05 8.67 -7.76
CA LEU A 9 12.84 8.83 -9.20
C LEU A 9 12.39 7.48 -9.80
N LEU A 10 11.12 7.13 -9.56
CA LEU A 10 10.45 6.09 -10.33
C LEU A 10 10.31 6.60 -11.77
N PHE A 11 10.79 5.84 -12.74
CA PHE A 11 10.44 6.03 -14.15
C PHE A 11 8.97 5.66 -14.32
N ILE A 12 8.10 6.61 -13.99
CA ILE A 12 6.68 6.52 -14.27
C ILE A 12 6.54 6.70 -15.78
N GLY A 13 6.05 5.67 -16.47
CA GLY A 13 5.63 5.82 -17.85
C GLY A 13 4.43 6.76 -17.87
N LEU A 14 4.63 8.01 -18.30
CA LEU A 14 3.57 8.98 -18.48
C LEU A 14 3.18 9.00 -19.95
N SER A 15 1.92 8.76 -20.24
CA SER A 15 1.36 8.95 -21.58
C SER A 15 0.00 9.61 -21.47
N ALA A 16 -0.20 10.64 -22.29
CA ALA A 16 -1.50 11.29 -22.41
C ALA A 16 -2.40 10.42 -23.29
N TYR A 17 -3.56 10.01 -22.76
CA TYR A 17 -4.59 9.29 -23.48
C TYR A 17 -5.82 10.20 -23.58
N GLY A 18 -5.86 11.06 -24.60
CA GLY A 18 -6.92 12.06 -24.74
C GLY A 18 -6.86 13.12 -23.64
N SER A 19 -7.94 13.27 -22.87
CA SER A 19 -8.02 14.16 -21.69
C SER A 19 -7.44 13.55 -20.41
N ASP A 20 -7.08 12.28 -20.44
CA ASP A 20 -6.71 11.51 -19.25
C ASP A 20 -5.18 11.28 -19.22
N TYR A 21 -4.61 11.31 -18.03
CA TYR A 21 -3.22 10.92 -17.79
C TYR A 21 -3.17 9.45 -17.36
N LYS A 22 -2.38 8.65 -18.06
CA LYS A 22 -2.07 7.28 -17.66
C LYS A 22 -0.70 7.21 -17.01
N LEU A 23 -0.68 6.75 -15.77
CA LEU A 23 0.53 6.36 -15.04
C LEU A 23 0.66 4.84 -15.08
N THR A 24 1.80 4.34 -15.52
CA THR A 24 2.07 2.90 -15.54
C THR A 24 3.24 2.55 -14.63
N PHE A 25 3.05 1.52 -13.81
CA PHE A 25 4.04 1.00 -12.90
C PHE A 25 4.21 -0.51 -13.09
N THR A 26 5.45 -1.00 -13.05
CA THR A 26 5.72 -2.44 -13.00
C THR A 26 5.64 -2.97 -11.57
N GLU A 27 5.37 -4.27 -11.40
CA GLU A 27 5.42 -4.92 -10.09
C GLU A 27 6.78 -4.67 -9.41
N GLN A 28 7.87 -4.75 -10.16
CA GLN A 28 9.23 -4.53 -9.68
C GLN A 28 9.44 -3.11 -9.15
N GLN A 29 8.92 -2.10 -9.85
CA GLN A 29 9.03 -0.70 -9.43
C GLN A 29 8.30 -0.46 -8.10
N VAL A 30 7.07 -0.96 -7.98
CA VAL A 30 6.29 -0.83 -6.74
C VAL A 30 6.94 -1.65 -5.62
N GLN A 31 7.44 -2.84 -5.91
CA GLN A 31 8.18 -3.68 -4.96
C GLN A 31 9.44 -2.98 -4.43
N GLN A 32 10.22 -2.34 -5.30
CA GLN A 32 11.40 -1.58 -4.90
C GLN A 32 11.02 -0.44 -3.97
N GLN A 33 9.96 0.30 -4.31
CA GLN A 33 9.45 1.39 -3.47
C GLN A 33 9.01 0.88 -2.10
N VAL A 34 8.27 -0.23 -2.02
CA VAL A 34 7.87 -0.85 -0.75
C VAL A 34 9.10 -1.25 0.07
N ASN A 35 10.13 -1.82 -0.56
CA ASN A 35 11.36 -2.22 0.10
C ASN A 35 12.11 -1.04 0.74
N THR A 36 12.01 0.17 0.19
CA THR A 36 12.64 1.36 0.79
C THR A 36 12.05 1.74 2.15
N GLN A 37 10.83 1.30 2.45
CA GLN A 37 10.16 1.59 3.72
C GLN A 37 10.44 0.52 4.79
N LEU A 38 11.01 -0.62 4.40
CA LEU A 38 11.31 -1.72 5.31
C LEU A 38 12.66 -1.53 6.02
N PRO A 39 12.81 -2.00 7.27
CA PRO A 39 11.75 -2.58 8.10
C PRO A 39 10.82 -1.50 8.67
N ILE A 40 9.51 -1.78 8.71
CA ILE A 40 8.54 -0.87 9.34
C ILE A 40 8.35 -1.29 10.79
N ASN A 41 8.81 -0.46 11.72
CA ASN A 41 8.62 -0.66 13.15
C ASN A 41 7.39 0.11 13.65
N ARG A 42 6.55 -0.57 14.41
CA ARG A 42 5.38 0.00 15.10
C ARG A 42 5.37 -0.46 16.54
N ASP A 43 5.37 0.51 17.44
CA ASP A 43 5.20 0.29 18.87
C ASP A 43 3.73 0.50 19.23
N LEU A 44 3.11 -0.53 19.80
CA LEU A 44 1.72 -0.52 20.28
C LEU A 44 1.66 -0.51 21.81
N GLY A 45 2.77 -0.20 22.49
CA GLY A 45 2.91 -0.14 23.94
C GLY A 45 3.08 -1.51 24.61
N LEU A 46 2.19 -2.46 24.30
CA LEU A 46 2.23 -3.82 24.84
C LEU A 46 2.86 -4.84 23.87
N ALA A 47 3.07 -4.43 22.63
CA ALA A 47 3.69 -5.23 21.58
C ALA A 47 4.45 -4.32 20.61
N GLN A 48 5.56 -4.81 20.10
CA GLN A 48 6.32 -4.26 19.01
C GLN A 48 6.08 -5.12 17.76
N LEU A 49 5.66 -4.46 16.69
CA LEU A 49 5.49 -5.07 15.38
C LEU A 49 6.58 -4.59 14.44
N THR A 50 7.21 -5.52 13.73
CA THR A 50 8.23 -5.21 12.72
C THR A 50 7.85 -5.90 11.42
N VAL A 51 7.45 -5.14 10.41
CA VAL A 51 7.33 -5.66 9.05
C VAL A 51 8.75 -5.84 8.50
N ARG A 52 9.17 -7.08 8.31
CA ARG A 52 10.53 -7.45 7.89
C ARG A 52 10.66 -7.50 6.38
N LYS A 53 9.65 -8.09 5.74
CA LYS A 53 9.58 -8.29 4.29
C LYS A 53 8.16 -8.00 3.83
N ALA A 54 8.04 -7.50 2.62
CA ALA A 54 6.76 -7.33 1.96
C ALA A 54 6.91 -7.70 0.48
N TRP A 55 5.83 -8.23 -0.09
CA TRP A 55 5.76 -8.65 -1.48
C TRP A 55 4.54 -8.03 -2.13
N VAL A 56 4.75 -7.41 -3.28
CA VAL A 56 3.72 -6.81 -4.11
C VAL A 56 3.33 -7.80 -5.20
N LYS A 57 2.04 -7.98 -5.40
CA LYS A 57 1.50 -8.73 -6.53
C LYS A 57 0.37 -7.94 -7.18
N PHE A 58 0.41 -7.84 -8.51
CA PHE A 58 -0.67 -7.31 -9.31
C PHE A 58 -1.65 -8.43 -9.67
N LEU A 59 -2.93 -8.16 -9.51
CA LEU A 59 -4.02 -9.09 -9.77
C LEU A 59 -4.92 -8.53 -10.88
N GLU A 60 -5.29 -9.37 -11.85
CA GLU A 60 -6.33 -9.04 -12.83
C GLU A 60 -7.71 -9.15 -12.17
N SER A 61 -8.03 -8.20 -11.28
CA SER A 61 -9.27 -8.16 -10.52
C SER A 61 -9.66 -6.72 -10.17
N GLU A 62 -10.84 -6.52 -9.58
CA GLU A 62 -11.30 -5.21 -9.08
C GLU A 62 -10.35 -4.60 -8.04
N ARG A 63 -9.56 -5.44 -7.35
CA ARG A 63 -8.51 -5.02 -6.42
C ARG A 63 -7.14 -5.41 -6.97
N PRO A 64 -6.59 -4.57 -7.85
CA PRO A 64 -5.42 -4.96 -8.61
C PRO A 64 -4.13 -5.05 -7.78
N LEU A 65 -4.13 -4.54 -6.54
CA LEU A 65 -2.97 -4.55 -5.66
C LEU A 65 -3.14 -5.52 -4.49
N GLN A 66 -2.26 -6.52 -4.41
CA GLN A 66 -2.10 -7.38 -3.24
C GLN A 66 -0.74 -7.12 -2.58
N LEU A 67 -0.75 -7.04 -1.26
CA LEU A 67 0.44 -6.97 -0.43
C LEU A 67 0.47 -8.18 0.50
N SER A 68 1.60 -8.89 0.49
CA SER A 68 1.91 -9.94 1.46
C SER A 68 3.04 -9.45 2.35
N CYS A 69 2.91 -9.59 3.67
CA CYS A 69 3.86 -9.06 4.64
C CYS A 69 4.29 -10.16 5.62
N ASP A 70 5.59 -10.25 5.86
CA ASP A 70 6.18 -10.98 6.97
C ASP A 70 6.36 -9.99 8.14
N VAL A 71 5.66 -10.26 9.23
CA VAL A 71 5.60 -9.41 10.42
C VAL A 71 6.15 -10.18 11.61
N LEU A 72 7.19 -9.64 12.24
CA LEU A 72 7.65 -10.10 13.54
C LEU A 72 6.83 -9.39 14.63
N ILE A 73 6.33 -10.19 15.57
CA ILE A 73 5.56 -9.75 16.72
C ILE A 73 6.40 -10.03 17.96
N ASN A 74 6.66 -9.00 18.75
CA ASN A 74 7.35 -9.12 20.02
C ASN A 74 6.53 -8.46 21.12
N SER A 75 6.02 -9.23 22.07
CA SER A 75 5.24 -8.76 23.20
C SER A 75 5.70 -9.47 24.48
N PHE A 76 5.21 -9.03 25.64
CA PHE A 76 5.55 -9.67 26.91
C PHE A 76 5.11 -11.15 26.97
N GLN A 77 4.00 -11.50 26.32
CA GLN A 77 3.41 -12.85 26.38
C GLN A 77 3.73 -13.72 25.16
N TYR A 78 4.15 -13.10 24.06
CA TYR A 78 4.27 -13.80 22.78
C TYR A 78 5.36 -13.18 21.90
N GLN A 79 6.18 -14.05 21.32
CA GLN A 79 7.17 -13.74 20.30
C GLN A 79 6.99 -14.69 19.14
N GLY A 80 6.84 -14.16 17.93
CA GLY A 80 6.71 -15.00 16.75
C GLY A 80 6.52 -14.22 15.47
N ASN A 81 6.22 -14.96 14.40
CA ASN A 81 6.03 -14.38 13.08
C ASN A 81 4.57 -14.49 12.66
N ALA A 82 4.14 -13.52 11.86
CA ALA A 82 2.88 -13.53 11.19
C ALA A 82 3.07 -13.29 9.70
N LEU A 83 2.38 -14.09 8.89
CA LEU A 83 2.20 -13.80 7.47
C LEU A 83 0.84 -13.14 7.30
N VAL A 84 0.80 -11.95 6.71
CA VAL A 84 -0.43 -11.19 6.46
C VAL A 84 -0.56 -10.96 4.96
N VAL A 85 -1.69 -11.34 4.38
CA VAL A 85 -2.02 -11.08 2.97
C VAL A 85 -3.22 -10.15 2.91
N LEU A 86 -3.06 -9.00 2.27
CA LEU A 86 -4.11 -8.00 2.14
C LEU A 86 -4.27 -7.49 0.71
N THR A 87 -5.46 -7.02 0.41
CA THR A 87 -5.82 -6.29 -0.81
C THR A 87 -6.52 -5.00 -0.41
N GLY A 88 -6.66 -4.05 -1.32
CA GLY A 88 -7.45 -2.85 -1.07
C GLY A 88 -7.60 -2.01 -2.33
N ASP A 89 -8.44 -0.99 -2.21
CA ASP A 89 -8.77 -0.10 -3.31
C ASP A 89 -7.83 1.10 -3.26
N LEU A 90 -7.17 1.41 -4.37
CA LEU A 90 -6.31 2.58 -4.43
C LEU A 90 -7.19 3.82 -4.53
N ARG A 91 -6.92 4.83 -3.69
CA ARG A 91 -7.55 6.15 -3.77
C ARG A 91 -6.48 7.21 -4.01
N TYR A 92 -6.76 8.14 -4.91
CA TYR A 92 -5.93 9.33 -5.10
C TYR A 92 -6.53 10.53 -4.36
N GLN A 93 -5.69 11.32 -3.72
CA GLN A 93 -6.04 12.65 -3.25
C GLN A 93 -5.22 13.70 -3.98
N ALA A 94 -5.92 14.54 -4.74
CA ALA A 94 -5.31 15.59 -5.52
C ALA A 94 -4.65 16.66 -4.65
N ASN A 95 -5.22 16.97 -3.48
CA ASN A 95 -4.75 18.04 -2.59
C ASN A 95 -3.27 17.93 -2.17
N ASN A 96 -2.72 16.72 -2.12
CA ASN A 96 -1.35 16.42 -1.74
C ASN A 96 -0.69 15.43 -2.71
N ALA A 97 -1.26 15.28 -3.91
CA ALA A 97 -0.83 14.34 -4.94
C ALA A 97 -0.47 12.93 -4.41
N SER A 98 -1.24 12.42 -3.44
CA SER A 98 -0.91 11.19 -2.75
C SER A 98 -1.93 10.08 -2.97
N PHE A 99 -1.44 8.85 -2.95
CA PHE A 99 -2.22 7.64 -3.01
C PHE A 99 -2.41 7.03 -1.62
N TYR A 100 -3.60 6.53 -1.37
CA TYR A 100 -4.06 5.88 -0.15
C TYR A 100 -4.64 4.51 -0.50
N ILE A 101 -4.80 3.63 0.50
CA ILE A 101 -5.53 2.38 0.32
C ILE A 101 -6.78 2.41 1.21
N ASP A 102 -7.94 2.38 0.57
CA ASP A 102 -9.23 2.24 1.20
C ASP A 102 -9.73 0.79 1.07
N HIS A 103 -10.84 0.48 1.76
CA HIS A 103 -11.50 -0.83 1.74
C HIS A 103 -10.53 -2.01 1.83
N VAL A 104 -9.54 -1.88 2.71
CA VAL A 104 -8.55 -2.93 2.96
C VAL A 104 -9.31 -4.22 3.23
N HIS A 105 -8.78 -5.33 2.75
CA HIS A 105 -9.32 -6.66 3.00
C HIS A 105 -8.15 -7.60 3.25
N VAL A 106 -8.03 -8.05 4.50
CA VAL A 106 -7.08 -9.07 4.92
C VAL A 106 -7.60 -10.40 4.41
N LYS A 107 -7.05 -10.85 3.28
CA LYS A 107 -7.40 -12.12 2.65
C LYS A 107 -7.00 -13.28 3.54
N ASP A 108 -5.79 -13.25 4.05
CA ASP A 108 -5.23 -14.31 4.86
C ASP A 108 -4.33 -13.76 5.95
N MET A 109 -4.29 -14.47 7.06
CA MET A 109 -3.39 -14.17 8.15
C MET A 109 -3.12 -15.41 8.98
N GLN A 110 -1.84 -15.69 9.20
CA GLN A 110 -1.40 -16.78 10.03
C GLN A 110 -0.34 -16.29 11.00
N VAL A 111 -0.55 -16.51 12.29
CA VAL A 111 0.39 -16.20 13.36
C VAL A 111 0.96 -17.50 13.92
N GLU A 112 2.27 -17.69 13.83
CA GLU A 112 2.95 -18.94 14.22
C GLU A 112 2.82 -19.21 15.73
N GLY A 113 2.47 -20.43 16.13
CA GLY A 113 2.41 -20.78 17.56
C GLY A 113 1.22 -20.18 18.33
N MET A 114 0.29 -19.51 17.65
CA MET A 114 -1.03 -19.20 18.23
C MET A 114 -2.05 -20.29 17.87
N PRO A 115 -2.99 -20.61 18.79
CA PRO A 115 -4.08 -21.53 18.49
C PRO A 115 -4.94 -21.06 17.31
N ASP A 116 -5.33 -22.00 16.44
CA ASP A 116 -6.19 -21.72 15.27
C ASP A 116 -7.52 -21.07 15.65
N SER A 117 -8.03 -21.33 16.85
CA SER A 117 -9.25 -20.70 17.37
C SER A 117 -9.13 -19.19 17.58
N LEU A 118 -7.92 -18.66 17.76
CA LEU A 118 -7.67 -17.23 17.96
C LEU A 118 -7.35 -16.48 16.65
N GLN A 119 -6.95 -17.19 15.59
CA GLN A 119 -6.59 -16.59 14.30
C GLN A 119 -7.72 -15.71 13.72
N PRO A 120 -9.02 -16.11 13.75
CA PRO A 120 -10.10 -15.27 13.22
C PRO A 120 -10.26 -13.94 13.96
N THR A 121 -10.16 -13.97 15.29
CA THR A 121 -10.24 -12.76 16.14
C THR A 121 -9.09 -11.81 15.83
N LEU A 122 -7.87 -12.33 15.74
CA LEU A 122 -6.70 -11.53 15.37
C LEU A 122 -6.89 -10.94 13.97
N LYS A 123 -7.38 -11.72 13.00
CA LYS A 123 -7.60 -11.25 11.63
C LYS A 123 -8.58 -10.08 11.60
N SER A 124 -9.65 -10.15 12.39
CA SER A 124 -10.63 -9.06 12.52
C SER A 124 -10.01 -7.78 13.11
N ILE A 125 -9.16 -7.90 14.13
CA ILE A 125 -8.47 -6.75 14.73
C ILE A 125 -7.50 -6.14 13.72
N THR A 126 -6.68 -6.97 13.08
CA THR A 126 -5.73 -6.55 12.03
C THR A 126 -6.45 -5.86 10.88
N GLN A 127 -7.58 -6.40 10.45
CA GLN A 127 -8.46 -5.80 9.43
C GLN A 127 -8.86 -4.37 9.82
N GLN A 128 -9.35 -4.16 11.04
CA GLN A 128 -9.79 -2.85 11.52
C GLN A 128 -8.62 -1.85 11.57
N VAL A 129 -7.50 -2.25 12.18
CA VAL A 129 -6.32 -1.38 12.33
C VAL A 129 -5.72 -0.98 10.99
N LEU A 130 -5.58 -1.92 10.05
CA LEU A 130 -5.04 -1.65 8.73
C LEU A 130 -5.98 -0.78 7.90
N SER A 131 -7.29 -1.00 7.98
CA SER A 131 -8.28 -0.17 7.29
C SER A 131 -8.19 1.28 7.72
N GLN A 132 -8.07 1.54 9.03
CA GLN A 132 -7.93 2.89 9.55
C GLN A 132 -6.58 3.51 9.18
N THR A 133 -5.49 2.74 9.33
CA THR A 133 -4.14 3.26 9.12
C THR A 133 -3.90 3.62 7.66
N LEU A 134 -4.26 2.74 6.72
CA LEU A 134 -3.96 2.93 5.30
C LEU A 134 -4.90 3.94 4.62
N ALA A 135 -6.10 4.16 5.16
CA ALA A 135 -6.99 5.22 4.70
C ALA A 135 -6.49 6.62 5.12
N GLN A 136 -5.76 6.72 6.23
CA GLN A 136 -5.28 7.99 6.80
C GLN A 136 -3.84 8.34 6.44
N ASN A 137 -3.02 7.34 6.08
CA ASN A 137 -1.61 7.55 5.77
C ASN A 137 -1.36 7.28 4.29
N PRO A 138 -0.74 8.22 3.55
CA PRO A 138 -0.44 8.02 2.15
C PRO A 138 0.62 6.92 1.99
N ILE A 139 0.40 6.02 1.04
CA ILE A 139 1.36 4.96 0.68
C ILE A 139 2.39 5.44 -0.35
N TYR A 140 2.06 6.48 -1.11
CA TYR A 140 2.93 7.09 -2.10
C TYR A 140 2.50 8.53 -2.38
N THR A 141 3.46 9.43 -2.55
CA THR A 141 3.23 10.82 -2.94
C THR A 141 4.01 11.12 -4.21
N LEU A 142 3.31 11.59 -5.24
CA LEU A 142 3.94 12.01 -6.49
C LEU A 142 4.75 13.28 -6.22
N SER A 143 6.06 13.19 -6.36
CA SER A 143 6.98 14.31 -6.11
C SER A 143 7.84 14.57 -7.36
N ASN A 144 7.21 15.13 -8.39
CA ASN A 144 7.85 15.60 -9.61
C ASN A 144 7.27 16.99 -9.94
N GLY A 145 7.93 18.06 -9.49
CA GLY A 145 7.32 19.39 -9.31
C GLY A 145 6.51 19.99 -10.47
N VAL A 146 6.86 19.70 -11.74
CA VAL A 146 6.08 20.20 -12.90
C VAL A 146 4.82 19.37 -13.17
N ILE A 147 4.88 18.06 -12.87
CA ILE A 147 3.75 17.13 -13.03
C ILE A 147 2.81 17.24 -11.82
N GLU A 148 3.36 17.53 -10.64
CA GLU A 148 2.59 17.69 -9.40
C GLU A 148 1.49 18.73 -9.56
N GLU A 149 1.78 19.94 -10.04
CA GLU A 149 0.79 21.01 -10.22
C GLU A 149 -0.39 20.64 -11.14
N GLN A 150 -0.13 19.88 -12.22
CA GLN A 150 -1.20 19.42 -13.12
C GLN A 150 -2.05 18.35 -12.44
N LEU A 151 -1.43 17.44 -11.70
CA LEU A 151 -2.11 16.35 -11.01
C LEU A 151 -2.88 16.79 -9.75
N LEU A 152 -2.55 17.96 -9.17
CA LEU A 152 -3.34 18.55 -8.07
C LEU A 152 -4.80 18.86 -8.44
N LYS A 153 -5.17 18.81 -9.72
CA LYS A 153 -6.55 19.00 -10.22
C LYS A 153 -7.20 17.71 -10.74
N ALA A 154 -6.48 16.60 -10.69
CA ALA A 154 -6.93 15.35 -11.28
C ALA A 154 -7.73 14.50 -10.28
N ASN A 155 -8.64 13.66 -10.77
CA ASN A 155 -9.25 12.62 -9.94
C ASN A 155 -8.83 11.25 -10.42
N LEU A 156 -8.91 10.28 -9.51
CA LEU A 156 -8.75 8.90 -9.88
C LEU A 156 -9.99 8.43 -10.65
N LYS A 157 -9.79 8.07 -11.91
CA LYS A 157 -10.84 7.51 -12.75
C LYS A 157 -10.92 6.01 -12.59
N THR A 158 -9.78 5.32 -12.77
CA THR A 158 -9.72 3.86 -12.63
C THR A 158 -8.30 3.37 -12.39
N VAL A 159 -8.20 2.19 -11.78
CA VAL A 159 -6.94 1.45 -11.59
C VAL A 159 -7.16 0.03 -12.10
N SER A 160 -6.27 -0.44 -12.95
CA SER A 160 -6.35 -1.78 -13.52
C SER A 160 -4.95 -2.35 -13.76
N VAL A 161 -4.89 -3.66 -14.00
CA VAL A 161 -3.67 -4.30 -14.49
C VAL A 161 -3.79 -4.46 -16.00
N GLU A 162 -2.87 -3.85 -16.74
CA GLU A 162 -2.79 -3.94 -18.19
C GLU A 162 -1.39 -4.39 -18.58
N GLN A 163 -1.28 -5.46 -19.37
CA GLN A 163 0.02 -5.98 -19.83
C GLN A 163 1.01 -6.26 -18.67
N GLY A 164 0.49 -6.71 -17.52
CA GLY A 164 1.30 -6.98 -16.32
C GLY A 164 1.78 -5.72 -15.58
N GLN A 165 1.27 -4.54 -15.93
CA GLN A 165 1.57 -3.27 -15.28
C GLN A 165 0.33 -2.71 -14.59
N LEU A 166 0.54 -2.01 -13.47
CA LEU A 166 -0.52 -1.25 -12.84
C LEU A 166 -0.73 0.03 -13.63
N ALA A 167 -1.88 0.14 -14.29
CA ALA A 167 -2.33 1.30 -15.02
C ALA A 167 -3.28 2.12 -14.15
N ILE A 168 -2.89 3.36 -13.85
CA ILE A 168 -3.68 4.34 -13.11
C ILE A 168 -4.09 5.43 -14.08
N TYR A 169 -5.39 5.60 -14.26
CA TYR A 169 -5.95 6.65 -15.10
C TYR A 169 -6.46 7.78 -14.22
N LEU A 170 -5.96 8.98 -14.49
CA LEU A 170 -6.35 10.21 -13.85
C LEU A 170 -7.08 11.09 -14.86
N ASP A 171 -8.28 11.56 -14.52
CA ASP A 171 -9.01 12.53 -15.33
C ASP A 171 -8.68 13.95 -14.89
N MET A 172 -8.66 14.89 -15.84
CA MET A 172 -8.47 16.31 -15.54
C MET A 172 -9.83 17.00 -15.61
N TYR A 173 -10.15 17.82 -14.61
CA TYR A 173 -11.24 18.79 -14.70
C TYR A 173 -10.91 19.95 -15.65
#